data_AF-A0A961EZF2-F1
#
_entry.id   AF-A0A961EZF2-F1
#
_cell.length_a   1.000
_cell.length_b   1.000
_cell.length_c   1.000
_cell.angle_alpha   90.00
_cell.angle_beta   90.00
_cell.angle_gamma   90.00
#
_symmetry.space_group_name_H-M   'P 1'
#
loop_
_entity.id
_entity.type
_entity.pdbx_description
1 polymer ?
#
loop_
_entity_poly.entity_id
_entity_poly.type
_entity_poly.pdbx_seq_one_letter_code
_entity_poly.pdbx_strand_id
1 'polypeptide(L)'
;LSGQPDLIDQDVPGNQKRALILEELEGDQKYINALIEYTGGDPPYRGELRTCKDGRFRLSCVAPLEAIEVYRKWLAVEVIRANLSRVHINLGNAYLMQAEMSDDPGPYLEEALQHFEHAALAGEALDARLARSYIFLRMRRYDDSYVELKEIRSRIPRANSREAEFRELARKTLIGQERFQDADCFADIRNMSHGPRSHCQQMQF
;
A
#
# COMPACT_ATOMS: atom_id res chain seq x y z
N LEU A 1 -15.51 -0.06 45.22
CA LEU A 1 -16.64 0.23 44.30
C LEU A 1 -16.24 1.52 43.56
N SER A 2 -15.72 1.51 42.35
CA SER A 2 -16.26 0.90 41.13
C SER A 2 -15.17 0.29 40.26
N GLY A 3 -15.20 -1.03 40.06
CA GLY A 3 -14.57 -1.65 38.91
C GLY A 3 -15.55 -1.55 37.75
N GLN A 4 -15.17 -0.86 36.67
CA GLN A 4 -15.80 -1.09 35.38
C GLN A 4 -15.28 -2.44 34.87
N PRO A 5 -16.14 -3.41 34.55
CA PRO A 5 -15.70 -4.69 34.02
C PRO A 5 -15.10 -4.50 32.63
N ASP A 6 -13.92 -5.08 32.42
CA ASP A 6 -13.24 -5.20 31.14
C ASP A 6 -14.22 -5.75 30.09
N LEU A 7 -14.45 -4.98 29.03
CA LEU A 7 -15.37 -5.31 27.92
C LEU A 7 -14.85 -6.43 27.00
N ILE A 8 -13.94 -7.30 27.49
CA ILE A 8 -13.31 -8.38 26.71
C ILE A 8 -13.59 -9.75 27.32
N ASP A 9 -14.83 -9.97 27.78
CA ASP A 9 -15.22 -11.25 28.35
C ASP A 9 -16.57 -11.79 27.85
N GLN A 10 -16.86 -11.61 26.56
CA GLN A 10 -17.95 -12.34 25.90
C GLN A 10 -17.52 -12.91 24.56
N ASP A 11 -17.20 -14.21 24.58
CA ASP A 11 -17.41 -15.18 23.51
C ASP A 11 -16.93 -14.82 22.10
N VAL A 12 -15.72 -14.28 22.03
CA VAL A 12 -15.00 -14.05 20.77
C VAL A 12 -14.10 -15.28 20.51
N PRO A 13 -14.40 -16.12 19.49
CA PRO A 13 -13.54 -17.23 19.04
C PRO A 13 -12.04 -16.90 19.10
N GLY A 14 -11.20 -17.83 19.56
CA GLY A 14 -9.78 -17.55 19.87
C GLY A 14 -8.94 -16.98 18.71
N ASN A 15 -9.37 -17.20 17.46
CA ASN A 15 -8.83 -16.55 16.26
C ASN A 15 -9.19 -15.05 16.15
N GLN A 16 -10.36 -14.64 16.61
CA GLN A 16 -10.82 -13.25 16.63
C GLN A 16 -10.20 -12.45 17.79
N LYS A 17 -9.98 -13.07 18.96
CA LYS A 17 -9.25 -12.45 20.08
C LYS A 17 -7.78 -12.17 19.70
N ARG A 18 -7.19 -13.07 18.92
CA ARG A 18 -5.84 -12.90 18.34
C ARG A 18 -5.80 -11.86 17.21
N ALA A 19 -6.83 -11.76 16.37
CA ALA A 19 -6.94 -10.72 15.34
C ALA A 19 -7.04 -9.30 15.94
N LEU A 20 -7.78 -9.14 17.03
CA LEU A 20 -7.88 -7.87 17.77
C LEU A 20 -6.56 -7.48 18.46
N ILE A 21 -5.85 -8.45 19.05
CA ILE A 21 -4.50 -8.21 19.61
C ILE A 21 -3.53 -7.72 18.52
N LEU A 22 -3.64 -8.22 17.28
CA LEU A 22 -2.82 -7.80 16.14
C LEU A 22 -3.17 -6.38 15.63
N GLU A 23 -4.38 -5.88 15.89
CA GLU A 23 -4.78 -4.49 15.59
C GLU A 23 -4.16 -3.49 16.59
N GLU A 24 -3.86 -3.92 17.82
CA GLU A 24 -3.16 -3.14 18.86
C GLU A 24 -1.62 -3.12 18.69
N LEU A 25 -1.07 -3.89 17.76
CA LEU A 25 0.39 -4.09 17.60
C LEU A 25 1.05 -3.05 16.68
N GLU A 26 0.62 -1.80 16.80
CA GLU A 26 1.35 -0.65 16.30
C GLU A 26 2.61 -0.44 17.17
N GLY A 27 3.66 -1.24 16.93
CA GLY A 27 5.03 -0.79 17.18
C GLY A 27 5.93 -1.56 18.14
N ASP A 28 5.49 -2.60 18.84
CA ASP A 28 6.25 -3.16 19.98
C ASP A 28 6.91 -4.53 19.72
N GLN A 29 8.08 -4.78 20.32
CA GLN A 29 8.91 -6.01 20.21
C GLN A 29 8.15 -7.28 20.59
N LYS A 30 7.10 -7.16 21.42
CA LYS A 30 6.16 -8.24 21.77
C LYS A 30 5.46 -8.81 20.53
N TYR A 31 5.28 -8.01 19.49
CA TYR A 31 4.72 -8.40 18.20
C TYR A 31 5.60 -9.40 17.45
N ILE A 32 6.89 -9.08 17.35
CA ILE A 32 7.89 -9.91 16.66
C ILE A 32 7.97 -11.27 17.34
N ASN A 33 7.94 -11.29 18.68
CA ASN A 33 7.97 -12.52 19.45
C ASN A 33 6.69 -13.35 19.27
N ALA A 34 5.51 -12.73 19.27
CA ALA A 34 4.24 -13.41 18.99
C ALA A 34 4.17 -13.93 17.55
N LEU A 35 4.79 -13.24 16.59
CA LEU A 35 4.89 -13.69 15.21
C LEU A 35 5.77 -14.93 15.10
N ILE A 36 6.97 -14.91 15.71
CA ILE A 36 7.89 -16.06 15.78
C ILE A 36 7.21 -17.28 16.41
N GLU A 37 6.42 -17.07 17.47
CA GLU A 37 5.67 -18.13 18.14
C GLU A 37 4.51 -18.67 17.27
N TYR A 38 3.85 -17.80 16.50
CA TYR A 38 2.75 -18.20 15.61
C TYR A 38 3.25 -18.91 14.33
N THR A 39 4.42 -18.53 13.82
CA THR A 39 4.94 -19.00 12.52
C THR A 39 5.98 -20.10 12.66
N GLY A 40 6.55 -20.29 13.86
CA GLY A 40 7.53 -21.33 14.16
C GLY A 40 8.89 -21.16 13.47
N GLY A 41 9.26 -19.94 13.07
CA GLY A 41 10.44 -19.66 12.23
C GLY A 41 11.34 -18.50 12.70
N ASP A 42 12.41 -18.25 11.91
CA ASP A 42 13.43 -17.22 12.17
C ASP A 42 12.87 -15.77 12.14
N PRO A 43 13.52 -14.81 12.85
CA PRO A 43 13.05 -13.43 12.89
C PRO A 43 13.16 -12.76 11.51
N PRO A 44 12.24 -11.86 11.15
CA PRO A 44 12.07 -11.55 9.73
C PRO A 44 12.98 -10.39 9.27
N TYR A 45 13.11 -10.26 7.95
CA TYR A 45 14.11 -9.44 7.23
C TYR A 45 14.12 -7.94 7.64
N ARG A 46 15.33 -7.37 7.83
CA ARG A 46 15.55 -5.95 8.21
C ARG A 46 16.10 -5.09 7.05
N GLY A 47 15.53 -5.21 5.85
CA GLY A 47 15.90 -4.34 4.72
C GLY A 47 15.12 -3.03 4.70
N GLU A 48 15.74 -1.95 4.22
CA GLU A 48 15.07 -0.66 3.98
C GLU A 48 14.33 -0.67 2.63
N LEU A 49 13.09 -1.15 2.59
CA LEU A 49 12.20 -0.99 1.42
C LEU A 49 11.45 0.34 1.48
N ARG A 50 11.26 0.98 0.32
CA ARG A 50 10.69 2.35 0.19
C ARG A 50 9.28 2.45 0.79
N THR A 51 8.51 1.38 0.72
CA THR A 51 7.16 1.16 1.24
C THR A 51 7.11 0.92 2.76
N CYS A 52 8.26 0.69 3.41
CA CYS A 52 8.38 0.45 4.86
C CYS A 52 8.73 1.69 5.69
N LYS A 53 8.95 2.84 5.04
CA LYS A 53 9.47 4.05 5.67
C LYS A 53 8.53 4.71 6.69
N ASP A 54 7.23 4.43 6.61
CA ASP A 54 6.22 5.12 7.42
C ASP A 54 5.69 4.28 8.60
N GLY A 55 6.22 3.07 8.83
CA GLY A 55 5.80 2.20 9.94
C GLY A 55 4.36 1.65 9.87
N ARG A 56 3.56 2.07 8.88
CA ARG A 56 2.14 1.70 8.73
C ARG A 56 1.88 0.25 8.29
N PHE A 57 2.91 -0.48 7.84
CA PHE A 57 2.78 -1.84 7.30
C PHE A 57 3.89 -2.78 7.80
N ARG A 58 4.23 -2.70 9.10
CA ARG A 58 5.36 -3.46 9.67
C ARG A 58 5.28 -4.96 9.39
N LEU A 59 4.10 -5.57 9.40
CA LEU A 59 3.98 -7.00 9.11
C LEU A 59 4.36 -7.32 7.67
N SER A 60 3.72 -6.66 6.70
CA SER A 60 3.99 -6.82 5.27
C SER A 60 5.46 -6.57 4.91
N CYS A 61 6.11 -5.66 5.63
CA CYS A 61 7.52 -5.32 5.46
C CYS A 61 8.51 -6.37 5.94
N VAL A 62 8.17 -7.02 7.05
CA VAL A 62 9.11 -7.85 7.81
C VAL A 62 8.88 -9.32 7.42
N ALA A 63 7.61 -9.74 7.34
CA ALA A 63 7.19 -11.11 7.06
C ALA A 63 6.00 -11.14 6.07
N PRO A 64 6.23 -10.87 4.77
CA PRO A 64 5.14 -10.70 3.78
C PRO A 64 4.28 -11.95 3.57
N LEU A 65 4.85 -13.16 3.58
CA LEU A 65 4.08 -14.40 3.41
C LEU A 65 3.16 -14.65 4.61
N GLU A 66 3.66 -14.43 5.81
CA GLU A 66 2.92 -14.51 7.06
C GLU A 66 1.81 -13.45 7.10
N ALA A 67 2.11 -12.24 6.62
CA ALA A 67 1.14 -11.17 6.48
C ALA A 67 -0.03 -11.56 5.57
N ILE A 68 0.27 -12.16 4.41
CA ILE A 68 -0.73 -12.65 3.45
C ILE A 68 -1.67 -13.65 4.13
N GLU A 69 -1.13 -14.64 4.84
CA GLU A 69 -1.92 -15.66 5.53
C GLU A 69 -2.83 -15.06 6.61
N VAL A 70 -2.33 -14.08 7.38
CA VAL A 70 -3.12 -13.40 8.42
C VAL A 70 -4.27 -12.59 7.79
N TYR A 71 -3.98 -11.76 6.78
CA TYR A 71 -5.00 -10.90 6.18
C TYR A 71 -6.04 -11.69 5.37
N ARG A 72 -5.66 -12.80 4.73
CA ARG A 72 -6.61 -13.72 4.09
C ARG A 72 -7.60 -14.30 5.11
N LYS A 73 -7.12 -14.69 6.29
CA LYS A 73 -8.00 -15.18 7.37
C LYS A 73 -8.93 -14.07 7.86
N TRP A 74 -8.48 -12.82 7.91
CA TRP A 74 -9.33 -11.69 8.29
C TRP A 74 -10.44 -11.43 7.27
N LEU A 75 -10.14 -11.52 5.97
CA LEU A 75 -11.17 -11.43 4.92
C LEU A 75 -12.23 -12.53 5.02
N ALA A 76 -11.84 -13.73 5.48
CA ALA A 76 -12.75 -14.86 5.65
C ALA A 76 -13.69 -14.72 6.87
N VAL A 77 -13.43 -13.78 7.79
CA VAL A 77 -14.27 -13.55 8.97
C VAL A 77 -15.13 -12.31 8.74
N GLU A 78 -16.44 -12.52 8.51
CA GLU A 78 -17.45 -11.51 8.10
C GLU A 78 -17.62 -10.30 9.04
N VAL A 79 -17.02 -10.32 10.23
CA VAL A 79 -17.17 -9.28 11.27
C VAL A 79 -16.41 -7.99 10.91
N ILE A 80 -15.49 -8.01 9.95
CA ILE A 80 -14.62 -6.86 9.60
C ILE A 80 -15.18 -6.04 8.42
N ARG A 81 -16.51 -5.84 8.32
CA ARG A 81 -17.07 -4.98 7.25
C ARG A 81 -16.56 -3.54 7.31
N ALA A 82 -16.40 -2.98 8.51
CA ALA A 82 -15.98 -1.60 8.69
C ALA A 82 -14.52 -1.32 8.26
N ASN A 83 -13.69 -2.37 8.15
CA ASN A 83 -12.26 -2.25 7.85
C ASN A 83 -11.85 -2.99 6.56
N LEU A 84 -12.81 -3.47 5.76
CA LEU A 84 -12.54 -4.28 4.57
C LEU A 84 -11.55 -3.62 3.60
N SER A 85 -11.70 -2.31 3.39
CA SER A 85 -10.78 -1.51 2.57
C SER A 85 -9.34 -1.57 3.08
N ARG A 86 -9.14 -1.40 4.40
CA ARG A 86 -7.81 -1.43 5.04
C ARG A 86 -7.19 -2.82 4.99
N VAL A 87 -7.99 -3.87 5.18
CA VAL A 87 -7.51 -5.26 5.05
C VAL A 87 -7.00 -5.51 3.63
N HIS A 88 -7.74 -5.05 2.62
CA HIS A 88 -7.31 -5.16 1.22
C HIS A 88 -6.06 -4.33 0.91
N ILE A 89 -5.90 -3.10 1.43
CA ILE A 89 -4.65 -2.34 1.31
C ILE A 89 -3.47 -3.13 1.91
N ASN A 90 -3.63 -3.67 3.11
CA ASN A 90 -2.56 -4.38 3.80
C ASN A 90 -2.16 -5.66 3.08
N LEU A 91 -3.15 -6.40 2.56
CA LEU A 91 -2.92 -7.60 1.79
C LEU A 91 -2.26 -7.29 0.43
N GLY A 92 -2.72 -6.25 -0.28
CA GLY A 92 -2.08 -5.78 -1.51
C GLY A 92 -0.63 -5.36 -1.29
N ASN A 93 -0.35 -4.66 -0.19
CA ASN A 93 1.01 -4.31 0.20
C ASN A 93 1.87 -5.55 0.52
N ALA A 94 1.32 -6.55 1.21
CA ALA A 94 2.06 -7.78 1.51
C ALA A 94 2.45 -8.54 0.23
N TYR A 95 1.53 -8.65 -0.73
CA TYR A 95 1.83 -9.21 -2.04
C TYR A 95 2.84 -8.39 -2.83
N LEU A 96 2.74 -7.06 -2.77
CA LEU A 96 3.71 -6.18 -3.42
C LEU A 96 5.14 -6.39 -2.85
N MET A 97 5.27 -6.52 -1.53
CA MET A 97 6.55 -6.84 -0.89
C MET A 97 7.06 -8.21 -1.31
N GLN A 98 6.17 -9.21 -1.35
CA GLN A 98 6.54 -10.54 -1.81
C GLN A 98 7.02 -10.53 -3.26
N ALA A 99 6.39 -9.73 -4.12
CA ALA A 99 6.85 -9.52 -5.49
C ALA A 99 8.23 -8.86 -5.56
N GLU A 100 8.58 -7.97 -4.63
CA GLU A 100 9.91 -7.33 -4.57
C GLU A 100 11.01 -8.31 -4.14
N MET A 101 10.65 -9.39 -3.45
CA MET A 101 11.58 -10.41 -2.95
C MET A 101 11.64 -11.67 -3.81
N SER A 102 10.70 -11.86 -4.75
CA SER A 102 10.56 -13.07 -5.56
C SER A 102 11.37 -13.00 -6.87
N ASP A 103 11.93 -14.14 -7.29
CA ASP A 103 12.53 -14.31 -8.63
C ASP A 103 11.48 -14.25 -9.74
N ASP A 104 10.25 -14.70 -9.45
CA ASP A 104 9.08 -14.53 -10.30
C ASP A 104 8.06 -13.59 -9.62
N PRO A 105 8.11 -12.29 -9.92
CA PRO A 105 7.24 -11.31 -9.28
C PRO A 105 5.82 -11.30 -9.86
N GLY A 106 5.60 -11.87 -11.05
CA GLY A 106 4.37 -11.71 -11.83
C GLY A 106 3.09 -12.09 -11.08
N PRO A 107 2.99 -13.32 -10.55
CA PRO A 107 1.80 -13.77 -9.81
C PRO A 107 1.47 -12.88 -8.60
N TYR A 108 2.49 -12.43 -7.86
CA TYR A 108 2.31 -11.58 -6.70
C TYR A 108 1.86 -10.15 -7.07
N LEU A 109 2.32 -9.61 -8.20
CA LEU A 109 1.87 -8.31 -8.69
C LEU A 109 0.39 -8.33 -9.11
N GLU A 110 -0.08 -9.43 -9.73
CA GLU A 110 -1.49 -9.59 -10.10
C GLU A 110 -2.40 -9.70 -8.86
N GLU A 111 -2.00 -10.48 -7.85
CA GLU A 111 -2.71 -10.54 -6.56
C GLU A 111 -2.75 -9.18 -5.86
N ALA A 112 -1.63 -8.44 -5.87
CA ALA A 112 -1.57 -7.10 -5.32
C ALA A 112 -2.56 -6.15 -6.03
N LEU A 113 -2.62 -6.17 -7.37
CA LEU A 113 -3.56 -5.38 -8.15
C LEU A 113 -5.01 -5.65 -7.77
N GLN A 114 -5.38 -6.93 -7.66
CA GLN A 114 -6.74 -7.34 -7.30
C GLN A 114 -7.14 -6.78 -5.93
N HIS A 115 -6.24 -6.85 -4.94
CA HIS A 115 -6.54 -6.32 -3.62
C HIS A 115 -6.61 -4.79 -3.57
N PHE A 116 -5.73 -4.09 -4.28
CA PHE A 116 -5.87 -2.63 -4.38
C PHE A 116 -7.13 -2.21 -5.14
N GLU A 117 -7.60 -2.99 -6.12
CA GLU A 117 -8.88 -2.72 -6.77
C GLU A 117 -10.05 -2.84 -5.77
N HIS A 118 -10.10 -3.92 -4.99
CA HIS A 118 -11.10 -4.07 -3.94
C HIS A 118 -11.03 -2.95 -2.89
N ALA A 119 -9.84 -2.52 -2.48
CA ALA A 119 -9.67 -1.38 -1.57
C ALA A 119 -10.20 -0.07 -2.17
N ALA A 120 -9.95 0.18 -3.46
CA ALA A 120 -10.44 1.37 -4.14
C ALA A 120 -11.98 1.40 -4.21
N LEU A 121 -12.62 0.24 -4.45
CA LEU A 121 -14.08 0.09 -4.44
C LEU A 121 -14.68 0.27 -3.04
N ALA A 122 -13.93 -0.09 -1.98
CA ALA A 122 -14.38 -0.04 -0.59
C ALA A 122 -14.16 1.31 0.12
N GLY A 123 -13.54 2.31 -0.54
CA GLY A 123 -13.48 3.70 -0.06
C GLY A 123 -12.08 4.30 0.08
N GLU A 124 -11.00 3.51 0.02
CA GLU A 124 -9.60 4.02 0.08
C GLU A 124 -9.03 4.28 -1.31
N ALA A 125 -9.74 5.09 -2.09
CA ALA A 125 -9.47 5.23 -3.53
C ALA A 125 -8.12 5.87 -3.86
N LEU A 126 -7.54 6.73 -3.01
CA LEU A 126 -6.31 7.43 -3.39
C LEU A 126 -5.07 6.55 -3.27
N ASP A 127 -4.81 6.01 -2.07
CA ASP A 127 -3.63 5.19 -1.79
C ASP A 127 -3.66 3.89 -2.62
N ALA A 128 -4.83 3.28 -2.79
CA ALA A 128 -5.00 2.11 -3.65
C ALA A 128 -4.65 2.40 -5.12
N ARG A 129 -5.05 3.56 -5.65
CA ARG A 129 -4.75 3.92 -7.05
C ARG A 129 -3.28 4.25 -7.26
N LEU A 130 -2.62 4.90 -6.30
CA LEU A 130 -1.17 5.14 -6.36
C LEU A 130 -0.42 3.81 -6.38
N ALA A 131 -0.81 2.86 -5.53
CA ALA A 131 -0.22 1.52 -5.51
C ALA A 131 -0.45 0.76 -6.83
N ARG A 132 -1.67 0.79 -7.39
CA ARG A 132 -1.97 0.19 -8.71
C ARG A 132 -1.14 0.83 -9.82
N SER A 133 -1.01 2.15 -9.84
CA SER A 133 -0.17 2.86 -10.81
C SER A 133 1.30 2.42 -10.73
N TYR A 134 1.84 2.24 -9.52
CA TYR A 134 3.18 1.69 -9.31
C TYR A 134 3.32 0.26 -9.85
N ILE A 135 2.34 -0.62 -9.58
CA ILE A 135 2.38 -2.00 -10.08
C ILE A 135 2.30 -2.04 -11.61
N PHE A 136 1.38 -1.29 -12.22
CA PHE A 136 1.30 -1.19 -13.67
C PHE A 136 2.63 -0.72 -14.28
N LEU A 137 3.30 0.25 -13.67
CA LEU A 137 4.62 0.69 -14.11
C LEU A 137 5.68 -0.43 -14.02
N ARG A 138 5.70 -1.20 -12.93
CA ARG A 138 6.59 -2.36 -12.75
C ARG A 138 6.35 -3.42 -13.84
N MET A 139 5.10 -3.63 -14.21
CA MET A 139 4.67 -4.55 -15.26
C MET A 139 4.82 -3.96 -16.68
N ARG A 140 5.34 -2.73 -16.83
CA ARG A 140 5.43 -1.99 -18.10
C ARG A 140 4.09 -1.75 -18.79
N ARG A 141 3.00 -1.76 -18.02
CA ARG A 141 1.64 -1.44 -18.45
C ARG A 141 1.40 0.07 -18.32
N TYR A 142 2.11 0.85 -19.14
CA TYR A 142 2.15 2.31 -18.97
C TYR A 142 0.81 2.99 -19.20
N ASP A 143 -0.01 2.47 -20.12
CA ASP A 143 -1.35 3.01 -20.38
C ASP A 143 -2.29 2.84 -19.18
N ASP A 144 -2.26 1.68 -18.53
CA ASP A 144 -3.04 1.44 -17.31
C ASP A 144 -2.58 2.35 -16.17
N SER A 145 -1.26 2.49 -16.01
CA SER A 145 -0.68 3.44 -15.05
C SER A 145 -1.13 4.87 -15.32
N TYR A 146 -1.19 5.28 -16.59
CA TYR A 146 -1.64 6.61 -17.00
C TYR A 146 -3.10 6.86 -16.62
N VAL A 147 -3.99 5.88 -16.87
CA VAL A 147 -5.41 5.96 -16.50
C VAL A 147 -5.58 6.17 -15.00
N GLU A 148 -4.84 5.43 -14.17
CA GLU A 148 -4.89 5.62 -12.71
C GLU A 148 -4.45 7.01 -12.28
N LEU A 149 -3.35 7.50 -12.86
CA LEU A 149 -2.80 8.82 -12.52
C LEU A 149 -3.70 9.97 -12.94
N LYS A 150 -4.42 9.82 -14.06
CA LYS A 150 -5.43 10.79 -14.48
C LYS A 150 -6.55 10.91 -13.44
N GLU A 151 -7.06 9.80 -12.95
CA GLU A 151 -8.07 9.78 -11.87
C GLU A 151 -7.52 10.41 -10.58
N ILE A 152 -6.28 10.09 -10.20
CA ILE A 152 -5.61 10.66 -9.03
C ILE A 152 -5.48 12.18 -9.12
N ARG A 153 -5.07 12.71 -10.28
CA ARG A 153 -4.83 14.15 -10.48
C ARG A 153 -6.08 14.99 -10.20
N SER A 154 -7.25 14.46 -10.54
CA SER A 154 -8.53 15.14 -10.28
C SER A 154 -8.88 15.23 -8.77
N ARG A 155 -8.20 14.45 -7.92
CA ARG A 155 -8.52 14.27 -6.48
C ARG A 155 -7.41 14.69 -5.52
N ILE A 156 -6.16 14.85 -5.98
CA ILE A 156 -5.03 15.31 -5.14
C ILE A 156 -4.95 16.84 -5.13
N PRO A 157 -5.08 17.50 -3.96
CA PRO A 157 -4.67 18.89 -3.79
C PRO A 157 -3.14 19.03 -3.95
N ARG A 158 -2.67 20.10 -4.60
CA ARG A 158 -1.23 20.35 -4.84
C ARG A 158 -0.35 20.39 -3.58
N ALA A 159 -0.94 20.57 -2.39
CA ALA A 159 -0.24 20.62 -1.10
C ALA A 159 -0.30 19.28 -0.32
N ASN A 160 -0.70 18.17 -0.96
CA ASN A 160 -0.81 16.87 -0.32
C ASN A 160 0.58 16.18 -0.21
N SER A 161 0.82 15.45 0.88
CA SER A 161 2.02 14.61 1.06
C SER A 161 2.23 13.58 -0.06
N ARG A 162 1.14 13.15 -0.71
CA ARG A 162 1.13 12.24 -1.85
C ARG A 162 1.45 12.89 -3.20
N GLU A 163 1.52 14.22 -3.29
CA GLU A 163 1.83 14.92 -4.55
C GLU A 163 3.21 14.51 -5.08
N ALA A 164 4.22 14.38 -4.21
CA ALA A 164 5.56 13.98 -4.63
C ALA A 164 5.57 12.56 -5.23
N GLU A 165 4.81 11.64 -4.64
CA GLU A 165 4.64 10.27 -5.12
C GLU A 165 3.91 10.23 -6.46
N PHE A 166 2.80 10.95 -6.57
CA PHE A 166 2.06 11.12 -7.82
C PHE A 166 2.96 11.64 -8.95
N ARG A 167 3.72 12.71 -8.70
CA ARG A 167 4.59 13.32 -9.73
C ARG A 167 5.69 12.37 -10.19
N GLU A 168 6.29 11.61 -9.28
CA GLU A 168 7.30 10.63 -9.62
C GLU A 168 6.73 9.50 -10.48
N LEU A 169 5.54 8.98 -10.14
CA LEU A 169 4.87 7.96 -10.95
C LEU A 169 4.50 8.52 -12.32
N ALA A 170 3.85 9.69 -12.38
CA ALA A 170 3.50 10.39 -13.60
C ALA A 170 4.68 10.58 -14.55
N ARG A 171 5.83 11.04 -14.02
CA ARG A 171 7.05 11.19 -14.80
C ARG A 171 7.51 9.88 -15.41
N LYS A 172 7.60 8.81 -14.60
CA LYS A 172 8.08 7.51 -15.08
C LYS A 172 7.13 6.87 -16.07
N THR A 173 5.82 7.00 -15.86
CA THR A 173 4.79 6.50 -16.78
C THR A 173 4.90 7.18 -18.14
N LEU A 174 5.00 8.52 -18.18
CA LEU A 174 5.14 9.28 -19.42
C LEU A 174 6.45 8.96 -20.14
N ILE A 175 7.56 8.76 -19.41
CA ILE A 175 8.82 8.28 -20.00
C ILE A 175 8.63 6.89 -20.63
N GLY A 176 7.93 5.98 -19.96
CA GLY A 176 7.61 4.65 -20.49
C GLY A 176 6.74 4.69 -21.75
N GLN A 177 5.91 5.72 -21.90
CA GLN A 177 5.13 6.00 -23.11
C GLN A 177 5.90 6.83 -24.16
N GLU A 178 7.20 7.09 -23.96
CA GLU A 178 8.04 7.93 -24.83
C GLU A 178 7.58 9.40 -24.94
N ARG A 179 6.74 9.86 -24.00
CA ARG A 179 6.22 11.24 -23.90
C ARG A 179 7.14 12.12 -23.06
N PHE A 180 8.41 12.25 -23.49
CA PHE A 180 9.45 12.90 -22.69
C PHE A 180 9.17 14.38 -22.37
N GLN A 181 8.57 15.13 -23.30
CA GLN A 181 8.21 16.54 -23.09
C GLN A 181 7.16 16.70 -22.00
N ASP A 182 6.20 15.77 -21.94
CA ASP A 182 5.15 15.75 -20.93
C ASP A 182 5.71 15.30 -19.57
N ALA A 183 6.59 14.30 -19.57
CA ALA A 183 7.23 13.80 -18.36
C ALA A 183 8.01 14.90 -17.61
N ASP A 184 8.66 15.77 -18.36
CA ASP A 184 9.44 16.89 -17.84
C ASP A 184 8.59 17.89 -17.01
N CYS A 185 7.27 17.95 -17.24
CA CYS A 185 6.34 18.74 -16.42
C CYS A 185 6.19 18.21 -14.99
N PHE A 186 6.56 16.96 -14.74
CA PHE A 186 6.50 16.33 -13.42
C PHE A 186 7.86 16.28 -12.71
N ALA A 187 8.91 16.86 -13.30
CA ALA A 187 10.22 16.96 -12.65
C ALA A 187 10.17 17.89 -11.40
N ASP A 188 10.99 17.61 -10.39
CA ASP A 188 11.01 18.40 -9.15
C ASP A 188 11.27 19.90 -9.44
N ILE A 189 10.30 20.74 -9.06
CA ILE A 189 10.31 22.20 -9.34
C ILE A 189 11.38 22.91 -8.53
N ARG A 190 11.86 22.31 -7.43
CA ARG A 190 12.98 22.86 -6.64
C ARG A 190 14.26 22.98 -7.45
N ASN A 191 14.38 22.21 -8.54
CA ASN A 191 15.51 22.28 -9.46
C ASN A 191 15.26 23.22 -10.67
N MET A 192 14.14 23.95 -10.70
CA MET A 192 13.79 24.85 -11.81
C MET A 192 14.02 26.32 -11.42
N SER A 193 15.05 26.93 -11.98
CA SER A 193 15.47 28.32 -11.73
C SER A 193 14.46 29.38 -12.17
N HIS A 194 13.49 29.01 -13.02
CA HIS A 194 12.62 29.96 -13.74
C HIS A 194 11.11 29.65 -13.63
N GLY A 195 10.70 28.82 -12.67
CA GLY A 195 9.30 28.43 -12.51
C GLY A 195 8.84 27.34 -13.52
N PRO A 196 7.53 27.07 -13.60
CA PRO A 196 6.99 26.04 -14.49
C PRO A 196 7.20 26.40 -15.96
N ARG A 197 7.65 25.42 -16.76
CA ARG A 197 7.89 25.59 -18.20
C ARG A 197 6.58 25.94 -18.94
N SER A 198 6.66 26.76 -19.98
CA SER A 198 5.48 27.26 -20.71
C SER A 198 4.60 26.14 -21.28
N HIS A 199 5.20 25.07 -21.80
CA HIS A 199 4.46 23.92 -22.32
C HIS A 199 3.71 23.13 -21.23
N CYS A 200 4.16 23.21 -19.98
CA CYS A 200 3.52 22.54 -18.84
C CYS A 200 2.27 23.26 -18.35
N GLN A 201 2.03 24.49 -18.78
CA GLN A 201 0.84 25.25 -18.38
C GLN A 201 -0.45 24.71 -18.99
N GLN A 202 -0.34 24.02 -20.14
CA GLN A 202 -1.47 23.42 -20.86
C GLN A 202 -1.55 21.90 -20.66
N MET A 203 -0.54 21.31 -20.03
CA MET A 203 -0.46 19.88 -19.82
C MET A 203 -1.50 19.45 -18.76
N GLN A 204 -2.46 18.66 -19.20
CA GLN A 204 -3.43 17.99 -18.35
C GLN A 204 -3.07 16.50 -18.29
N PHE A 205 -3.14 15.92 -17.09
CA PHE A 205 -3.20 14.47 -16.98
C PHE A 205 -4.60 13.99 -17.37
#